data_AF-A0A5C7B8T1-F1
#
_entry.id   AF-A0A5C7B8T1-F1
#
_cell.length_a   1.000
_cell.length_b   1.000
_cell.length_c   1.000
_cell.angle_alpha   90.00
_cell.angle_beta   90.00
_cell.angle_gamma   90.00
#
_symmetry.space_group_name_H-M   'P 1'
#
loop_
_entity.id
_entity.type
_entity.pdbx_description
1 polymer ?
#
loop_
_entity_poly.entity_id
_entity_poly.type
_entity_poly.pdbx_seq_one_letter_code
_entity_poly.pdbx_strand_id
1 'polypeptide(L)'
;MSSSFIGLNEKCSKIDKKQFLEELTTKNFIPLKLKSIDGIEQYKLYRLQSSASKGIRTTIKNESLTNLKHFKMESMKFPEFDFTDLNGNHYNNENTIGKTIIFKT
;
A
#
# COMPACT_ATOMS: atom_id res chain seq x y z
N MET A 1 4.15 -1.12 -3.51
CA MET A 1 3.12 -2.12 -3.88
C MET A 1 1.76 -1.46 -3.78
N SER A 2 1.34 -0.72 -4.81
CA SER A 2 0.06 -0.01 -4.82
C SER A 2 -1.09 -0.86 -5.37
N SER A 3 -0.80 -1.75 -6.31
CA SER A 3 -1.76 -2.69 -6.91
C SER A 3 -2.34 -3.69 -5.90
N SER A 4 -3.51 -4.24 -6.22
CA SER A 4 -4.11 -5.35 -5.49
C SER A 4 -3.25 -6.62 -5.68
N PHE A 5 -2.95 -7.32 -4.58
CA PHE A 5 -2.15 -8.55 -4.58
C PHE A 5 -2.65 -9.53 -3.52
N ILE A 6 -2.29 -10.81 -3.67
CA ILE A 6 -2.48 -11.83 -2.65
C ILE A 6 -1.21 -11.91 -1.80
N GLY A 7 -1.32 -11.52 -0.52
CA GLY A 7 -0.25 -11.67 0.46
C GLY A 7 -0.30 -13.02 1.15
N LEU A 8 0.83 -13.71 1.21
CA LEU A 8 1.02 -14.96 1.94
C LEU A 8 2.05 -14.77 3.04
N ASN A 9 1.79 -15.33 4.22
CA ASN A 9 2.79 -15.41 5.28
C ASN A 9 3.86 -16.49 5.01
N GLU A 10 4.82 -16.65 5.92
CA GLU A 10 5.90 -17.64 5.82
C GLU A 10 5.38 -19.09 5.64
N LYS A 11 4.20 -19.39 6.21
CA LYS A 11 3.53 -20.70 6.17
C LYS A 11 2.59 -20.87 4.98
N CYS A 12 2.66 -19.98 3.98
CA CYS A 12 1.75 -19.95 2.81
C CYS A 12 0.27 -19.70 3.14
N SER A 13 -0.06 -19.20 4.34
CA SER A 13 -1.43 -18.79 4.65
C SER A 13 -1.69 -17.39 4.13
N LYS A 14 -2.87 -17.18 3.52
CA LYS A 14 -3.30 -15.86 3.07
C LYS A 14 -3.45 -14.90 4.25
N ILE A 15 -2.91 -13.71 4.10
CA ILE A 15 -3.05 -12.59 5.04
C ILE A 15 -3.49 -11.34 4.28
N ASP A 16 -4.10 -10.40 4.98
CA ASP A 16 -4.52 -9.15 4.35
C ASP A 16 -3.33 -8.21 4.05
N LYS A 17 -3.59 -7.16 3.25
CA LYS A 17 -2.56 -6.18 2.83
C LYS A 17 -1.94 -5.45 4.01
N LYS A 18 -2.71 -5.17 5.07
CA LYS A 18 -2.23 -4.46 6.27
C LYS A 18 -1.23 -5.32 7.02
N GLN A 19 -1.62 -6.55 7.37
CA GLN A 19 -0.78 -7.52 8.06
C GLN A 19 0.52 -7.79 7.28
N PHE A 20 0.41 -7.97 5.96
CA PHE A 20 1.56 -8.18 5.09
C PHE A 20 2.55 -7.01 5.15
N LEU A 21 2.08 -5.77 5.06
CA LEU A 21 2.92 -4.58 5.14
C LEU A 21 3.53 -4.39 6.53
N GLU A 22 2.76 -4.65 7.60
CA GLU A 22 3.24 -4.57 9.00
C GLU A 22 4.41 -5.54 9.24
N GLU A 23 4.32 -6.79 8.78
CA GLU A 23 5.41 -7.77 8.89
C GLU A 23 6.69 -7.31 8.18
N LEU A 24 6.58 -6.69 7.00
CA LEU A 24 7.75 -6.16 6.29
C LEU A 24 8.41 -4.97 7.02
N THR A 25 7.70 -4.26 7.89
CA THR A 25 8.31 -3.19 8.71
C THR A 25 9.25 -3.70 9.80
N THR A 26 9.15 -4.99 10.16
CA THR A 26 9.94 -5.60 11.25
C THR A 26 11.41 -5.82 10.90
N LYS A 27 11.81 -5.62 9.63
CA LYS A 27 13.13 -5.95 9.05
C LYS A 27 13.44 -7.45 8.98
N ASN A 28 12.52 -8.33 9.38
CA ASN A 28 12.76 -9.76 9.42
C ASN A 28 12.37 -10.49 8.14
N PHE A 29 11.61 -9.84 7.27
CA PHE A 29 11.03 -10.45 6.08
C PHE A 29 11.34 -9.65 4.82
N ILE A 30 11.37 -10.36 3.69
CA ILE A 30 11.27 -9.79 2.35
C ILE A 30 10.06 -10.36 1.63
N PRO A 31 9.45 -9.62 0.70
CA PRO A 31 8.43 -10.17 -0.17
C PRO A 31 9.08 -10.85 -1.37
N LEU A 32 8.71 -12.10 -1.63
CA LEU A 32 9.08 -12.82 -2.84
C LEU A 32 7.86 -12.94 -3.75
N LYS A 33 7.99 -12.49 -5.00
CA LYS A 33 6.95 -12.65 -6.02
C LYS A 33 6.87 -14.11 -6.43
N LEU A 34 5.68 -14.69 -6.36
CA LEU A 34 5.42 -16.04 -6.85
C LEU A 34 4.99 -15.98 -8.33
N LYS A 35 5.29 -17.05 -9.06
CA LYS A 35 4.78 -17.21 -10.43
C LYS A 35 3.26 -17.30 -10.37
N SER A 36 2.59 -16.37 -11.03
CA SER A 36 1.13 -16.37 -11.11
C SER A 36 0.67 -17.29 -12.23
N ILE A 37 -0.36 -18.09 -11.96
CA ILE A 37 -1.03 -18.94 -12.95
C ILE A 37 -2.16 -18.16 -13.65
N ASP A 38 -2.82 -17.25 -12.92
CA ASP A 38 -4.06 -16.59 -13.35
C ASP A 38 -3.92 -15.07 -13.52
N GLY A 39 -2.69 -14.56 -13.64
CA GLY A 39 -2.39 -13.13 -13.80
C GLY A 39 -2.52 -12.28 -12.53
N ILE A 40 -3.03 -12.84 -11.43
CA ILE A 40 -3.12 -12.17 -10.12
C ILE A 40 -1.75 -12.17 -9.46
N GLU A 41 -1.22 -11.01 -9.07
CA GLU A 41 0.05 -10.95 -8.36
C GLU A 41 -0.03 -11.60 -6.98
N GLN A 42 0.93 -12.47 -6.68
CA GLN A 42 1.04 -13.14 -5.39
C GLN A 42 2.44 -12.93 -4.81
N TYR A 43 2.50 -12.60 -3.53
CA TYR A 43 3.76 -12.40 -2.81
C TYR A 43 3.75 -13.20 -1.52
N LYS A 44 4.88 -13.84 -1.21
CA LYS A 44 5.09 -14.56 0.04
C LYS A 44 6.14 -13.87 0.90
N LEU A 45 5.86 -13.76 2.20
CA LEU A 45 6.86 -13.33 3.18
C LEU A 45 7.92 -14.42 3.36
N TYR A 46 9.17 -14.05 3.10
CA TYR A 46 10.33 -14.91 3.31
C TYR A 46 11.22 -14.32 4.41
N ARG A 47 11.53 -15.15 5.41
CA ARG A 47 12.30 -14.72 6.58
C ARG A 47 13.78 -14.60 6.23
N LEU A 48 14.38 -13.46 6.53
CA LEU A 48 15.79 -13.20 6.33
C LEU A 48 16.63 -13.76 7.48
N GLN A 49 17.63 -14.59 7.16
CA GLN A 49 18.66 -15.05 8.10
C GLN A 49 19.46 -13.87 8.65
N SER A 50 19.95 -13.96 9.90
CA SER A 50 20.68 -12.87 10.58
C SER A 50 21.86 -12.31 9.78
N SER A 51 22.51 -13.12 8.95
CA SER A 51 23.60 -12.75 8.04
C SER A 51 23.17 -11.89 6.83
N ALA A 52 21.87 -11.76 6.56
CA ALA A 52 21.36 -11.00 5.42
C ALA A 52 21.72 -9.51 5.51
N SER A 53 22.08 -8.93 4.37
CA SER A 53 22.53 -7.54 4.24
C SER A 53 21.62 -6.53 4.94
N LYS A 54 22.22 -5.68 5.78
CA LYS A 54 21.55 -4.58 6.47
C LYS A 54 20.89 -3.59 5.50
N GLY A 55 21.49 -3.40 4.33
CA GLY A 55 20.95 -2.55 3.27
C GLY A 55 19.57 -3.03 2.81
N ILE A 56 19.48 -4.30 2.43
CA ILE A 56 18.21 -4.95 1.99
C ILE A 56 17.13 -4.79 3.07
N ARG A 57 17.46 -5.11 4.32
CA ARG A 57 16.54 -4.99 5.48
C ARG A 57 16.00 -3.57 5.65
N THR A 58 16.88 -2.58 5.47
CA THR A 58 16.52 -1.17 5.68
C THR A 58 15.66 -0.65 4.54
N THR A 59 16.03 -0.94 3.29
CA THR A 59 15.25 -0.56 2.11
C THR A 59 13.83 -1.12 2.18
N ILE A 60 13.69 -2.43 2.45
CA ILE A 60 12.36 -3.07 2.52
C ILE A 60 11.51 -2.48 3.64
N LYS A 61 12.09 -2.23 4.83
CA LYS A 61 11.36 -1.56 5.92
C LYS A 61 10.87 -0.17 5.49
N ASN A 62 11.74 0.65 4.94
CA ASN A 62 11.41 2.03 4.60
C ASN A 62 10.31 2.11 3.54
N GLU A 63 10.44 1.30 2.48
CA GLU A 63 9.39 1.16 1.46
C GLU A 63 8.08 0.68 2.07
N SER A 64 8.12 -0.31 2.96
CA SER A 64 6.91 -0.87 3.58
C SER A 64 6.24 0.11 4.54
N LEU A 65 7.00 0.94 5.25
CA LEU A 65 6.46 2.02 6.07
C LEU A 65 5.71 3.06 5.22
N THR A 66 6.29 3.47 4.09
CA THR A 66 5.63 4.39 3.14
C THR A 66 4.36 3.77 2.57
N ASN A 67 4.40 2.52 2.11
CA ASN A 67 3.22 1.82 1.59
C ASN A 67 2.14 1.63 2.67
N LEU A 68 2.51 1.30 3.91
CA LEU A 68 1.57 1.16 5.03
C LEU A 68 0.91 2.50 5.39
N LYS A 69 1.67 3.60 5.35
CA LYS A 69 1.14 4.95 5.54
C LYS A 69 0.08 5.26 4.47
N HIS A 70 0.40 5.04 3.19
CA HIS A 70 -0.56 5.29 2.10
C HIS A 70 -1.80 4.41 2.21
N PHE A 71 -1.64 3.11 2.50
CA PHE A 71 -2.75 2.19 2.69
C PHE A 71 -3.69 2.66 3.81
N LYS A 72 -3.14 3.15 4.93
CA LYS A 72 -3.96 3.70 6.03
C LYS A 72 -4.75 4.94 5.62
N MET A 73 -4.26 5.72 4.65
CA MET A 73 -4.97 6.90 4.13
C MET A 73 -6.14 6.54 3.21
N GLU A 74 -6.14 5.37 2.57
CA GLU A 74 -7.21 4.93 1.65
C GLU A 74 -8.60 4.84 2.32
N SER A 75 -8.64 4.58 3.63
CA SER A 75 -9.89 4.47 4.41
C SER A 75 -10.19 5.70 5.28
N MET A 76 -9.41 6.77 5.15
CA MET A 76 -9.63 8.01 5.88
C MET A 76 -10.53 8.96 5.08
N LYS A 77 -11.22 9.87 5.79
CA LYS A 77 -11.90 11.00 5.14
C LYS A 77 -10.87 11.74 4.28
N PHE A 78 -11.23 12.03 3.03
CA PHE A 78 -10.38 12.83 2.17
C PHE A 78 -10.13 14.21 2.81
N PRO A 79 -8.91 14.78 2.72
CA PRO A 79 -8.62 16.09 3.27
C PRO A 79 -9.61 17.15 2.83
N GLU A 80 -9.81 18.18 3.66
CA GLU A 80 -10.67 19.29 3.30
C GLU A 80 -10.12 20.03 2.08
N PHE A 81 -11.02 20.42 1.20
CA PHE A 81 -10.70 21.18 0.00
C PHE A 81 -11.80 22.18 -0.36
N ASP A 82 -11.38 23.26 -1.00
CA ASP A 82 -12.23 24.34 -1.48
C ASP A 82 -11.59 24.94 -2.74
N PHE A 83 -12.24 24.76 -3.89
CA PHE A 83 -11.71 25.18 -5.19
C PHE A 83 -12.80 25.78 -6.06
N THR A 84 -12.41 26.74 -6.91
CA THR A 84 -13.26 27.31 -7.96
C THR A 84 -12.61 27.07 -9.31
N ASP A 85 -13.37 26.52 -10.27
CA ASP A 85 -12.87 26.30 -11.63
C ASP A 85 -12.85 27.60 -12.47
N LEU A 86 -12.32 27.51 -13.70
CA LEU A 86 -12.22 28.65 -14.62
C LEU A 86 -13.57 29.23 -15.04
N ASN A 87 -14.67 28.47 -14.88
CA ASN A 87 -16.03 28.90 -15.17
C ASN A 87 -16.74 29.46 -13.92
N GLY A 88 -16.06 29.51 -12.77
CA GLY A 88 -16.63 29.99 -11.52
C GLY A 88 -17.40 28.94 -10.72
N ASN A 89 -17.37 27.65 -11.10
CA ASN A 89 -18.03 26.62 -10.31
C ASN A 89 -17.21 26.28 -9.08
N HIS A 90 -17.86 26.27 -7.91
CA HIS A 90 -17.26 25.99 -6.61
C HIS A 90 -17.39 24.51 -6.23
N TYR A 91 -16.30 23.92 -5.74
CA TYR A 91 -16.21 22.52 -5.33
C TYR A 91 -15.59 22.41 -3.94
N ASN A 92 -16.26 21.67 -3.05
CA ASN A 92 -15.79 21.36 -1.71
C ASN A 92 -16.19 19.93 -1.30
N ASN A 93 -15.79 19.47 -0.12
CA ASN A 93 -16.12 18.11 0.33
C ASN A 93 -17.63 17.84 0.43
N GLU A 94 -18.46 18.85 0.67
CA GLU A 94 -19.91 18.71 0.86
C GLU A 94 -20.65 18.55 -0.47
N ASN A 95 -20.35 19.41 -1.45
CA ASN A 95 -21.03 19.44 -2.75
C ASN A 95 -20.51 18.38 -3.75
N THR A 96 -19.48 17.63 -3.35
CA THR A 96 -18.89 16.53 -4.13
C THR A 96 -19.23 15.13 -3.59
N ILE A 97 -20.02 15.02 -2.52
CA ILE A 97 -20.47 13.72 -1.99
C ILE A 97 -21.18 12.92 -3.09
N GLY A 98 -20.79 11.64 -3.22
CA GLY A 98 -21.35 10.74 -4.23
C GLY A 98 -20.83 10.95 -5.66
N LYS A 99 -19.92 11.90 -5.89
CA LYS A 99 -19.26 12.13 -7.18
C LYS A 99 -17.84 11.58 -7.17
N THR A 100 -17.35 11.15 -8.33
CA THR A 100 -15.93 10.84 -8.51
C THR A 100 -15.18 12.13 -8.84
N ILE A 101 -14.23 12.51 -7.99
CA ILE A 101 -13.38 13.69 -8.17
C ILE A 101 -11.95 13.23 -8.51
N ILE A 102 -11.35 13.85 -9.54
CA ILE A 102 -9.99 13.57 -9.96
C ILE A 102 -9.13 14.79 -9.65
N PHE A 103 -8.19 14.64 -8.72
CA PHE A 103 -7.17 15.65 -8.47
C PHE A 103 -5.98 15.40 -9.36
N LYS A 104 -5.60 16.43 -10.14
CA LYS A 104 -4.40 16.42 -10.97
C LYS A 104 -3.50 17.57 -10.56
N THR A 105 -2.29 17.23 -10.13
CA THR A 105 -1.20 18.16 -9.81
C THR A 105 -0.15 18.14 -10.90
#